data_AF-A0AAU3Q183-F1
#
_entry.id   AF-A0AAU3Q183-F1
#
_cell.length_a   1.000
_cell.length_b   1.000
_cell.length_c   1.000
_cell.angle_alpha   90.00
_cell.angle_beta   90.00
_cell.angle_gamma   90.00
#
_symmetry.space_group_name_H-M   'P 1'
#
loop_
_entity.id
_entity.type
_entity.pdbx_description
1 polymer ?
#
loop_
_entity_poly.entity_id
_entity_poly.type
_entity_poly.pdbx_seq_one_letter_code
_entity_poly.pdbx_strand_id
1 'polypeptide(L)'
;MNRTNDVLAHERVSPVEAPLQRETSNAELIQVDALIRATEARRAFGVAGRRTTVAVLDTGLRTTHRDFAGRVRASRNFTADNGGDPDDATDGQGHGTNVGGIICAGDLHIGMAPEAGIVAVKVLDDAGSGSFTAILDALRWVFDQRAALGITAVCMSLGASDNRTTDTDLAGDAIGGAMADLTAAGVVCCVAAGNDFFAHDSAQGMSYPAIFRETLSVGAVYDSDVGPFSYESGARVTESGPDRITPFSQRLHESVGGACATDIFAPGAPTTSSGIAGDTGESVQHGTSQATPVVAGVVLLLQDLHLKVTGTPPSAADVRRWLLAGAVSINDGDDERDNVRNTGLDFPRISAVGALDACARDIGAEVGGVVAAAATK
;
A
#
# COMPACT_ATOMS: atom_id res chain seq x y z
N MET A 1 19.80 -32.42 12.95
CA MET A 1 19.98 -31.17 13.71
C MET A 1 20.13 -30.04 12.71
N ASN A 2 19.01 -29.48 12.22
CA ASN A 2 19.00 -28.24 11.45
C ASN A 2 18.39 -27.16 12.35
N ARG A 3 19.24 -26.41 13.04
CA ARG A 3 18.88 -25.14 13.67
C ARG A 3 19.63 -24.08 12.88
N THR A 4 18.92 -23.29 12.06
CA THR A 4 19.31 -21.92 11.64
C THR A 4 18.36 -21.25 10.64
N ASN A 5 17.22 -21.84 10.23
CA ASN A 5 16.18 -21.10 9.46
C ASN A 5 15.27 -20.23 10.35
N ASP A 6 15.74 -19.82 11.53
CA ASP A 6 14.94 -19.16 12.58
C ASP A 6 15.60 -17.84 13.02
N VAL A 7 16.25 -17.14 12.07
CA VAL A 7 16.99 -15.91 12.37
C VAL A 7 16.04 -14.72 12.57
N LEU A 8 14.81 -14.76 12.03
CA LEU A 8 13.89 -13.63 11.99
C LEU A 8 12.69 -13.74 12.95
N ALA A 9 12.46 -14.88 13.61
CA ALA A 9 11.37 -15.03 14.60
C ALA A 9 11.56 -14.15 15.85
N HIS A 10 12.69 -13.45 15.97
CA HIS A 10 12.99 -12.50 17.05
C HIS A 10 13.07 -11.05 16.59
N GLU A 11 12.91 -10.76 15.29
CA GLU A 11 12.85 -9.39 14.79
C GLU A 11 11.46 -8.79 15.03
N ARG A 12 11.46 -7.53 15.49
CA ARG A 12 10.24 -6.76 15.68
C ARG A 12 10.00 -5.92 14.44
N VAL A 13 8.73 -5.65 14.18
CA VAL A 13 8.34 -4.64 13.19
C VAL A 13 8.79 -3.27 13.72
N SER A 14 9.35 -2.43 12.86
CA SER A 14 9.64 -1.04 13.20
C SER A 14 8.34 -0.34 13.59
N PRO A 15 8.25 0.31 14.76
CA PRO A 15 7.04 0.99 15.16
C PRO A 15 6.62 2.04 14.13
N VAL A 16 5.34 2.07 13.78
CA VAL A 16 4.80 3.14 12.94
C VAL A 16 4.75 4.46 13.72
N GLU A 17 5.08 5.57 13.06
CA GLU A 17 5.04 6.90 13.68
C GLU A 17 3.62 7.23 14.17
N ALA A 18 3.53 7.89 15.33
CA ALA A 18 2.25 8.30 15.88
C ALA A 18 1.57 9.33 14.96
N PRO A 19 0.35 9.05 14.46
CA PRO A 19 -0.26 9.89 13.44
C PRO A 19 -0.89 11.15 14.02
N LEU A 20 -0.96 12.20 13.21
CA LEU A 20 -1.80 13.35 13.54
C LEU A 20 -3.28 12.96 13.37
N GLN A 21 -4.08 13.16 14.41
CA GLN A 21 -5.53 12.88 14.44
C GLN A 21 -6.31 14.17 14.70
N ARG A 22 -7.45 14.36 14.02
CA ARG A 22 -8.30 15.55 14.16
C ARG A 22 -9.79 15.19 14.17
N GLU A 23 -10.58 15.94 14.94
CA GLU A 23 -12.04 15.75 15.09
C GLU A 23 -12.85 16.28 13.89
N THR A 24 -12.33 17.28 13.18
CA THR A 24 -13.02 17.97 12.08
C THR A 24 -12.50 17.49 10.73
N SER A 25 -13.40 17.13 9.81
CA SER A 25 -13.05 16.79 8.43
C SER A 25 -12.81 18.06 7.60
N ASN A 26 -11.58 18.33 7.23
CA ASN A 26 -11.26 18.98 5.96
C ASN A 26 -11.03 17.85 4.96
N ALA A 27 -12.11 17.42 4.30
CA ALA A 27 -12.04 16.34 3.34
C ALA A 27 -10.93 16.63 2.30
N GLU A 28 -10.05 15.66 2.04
CA GLU A 28 -10.02 14.91 0.78
C GLU A 28 -8.62 14.30 0.50
N LEU A 29 -8.63 13.19 -0.25
CA LEU A 29 -7.46 12.66 -0.99
C LEU A 29 -7.28 13.40 -2.35
N ILE A 30 -7.66 14.69 -2.46
CA ILE A 30 -7.71 15.43 -3.75
C ILE A 30 -6.41 15.27 -4.51
N GLN A 31 -5.30 15.52 -3.83
CA GLN A 31 -3.99 15.62 -4.49
C GLN A 31 -3.55 14.24 -4.97
N VAL A 32 -3.71 13.20 -4.14
CA VAL A 32 -3.53 11.79 -4.53
C VAL A 32 -4.39 11.45 -5.75
N ASP A 33 -5.71 11.71 -5.68
CA ASP A 33 -6.66 11.41 -6.76
C ASP A 33 -6.33 12.15 -8.05
N ALA A 34 -5.94 13.42 -7.95
CA ALA A 34 -5.57 14.25 -9.09
C ALA A 34 -4.28 13.75 -9.76
N LEU A 35 -3.26 13.38 -8.98
CA LEU A 35 -1.98 12.92 -9.53
C LEU A 35 -2.13 11.58 -10.25
N ILE A 36 -2.83 10.61 -9.64
CA ILE A 36 -2.96 9.26 -10.23
C ILE A 36 -4.23 9.08 -11.08
N ARG A 37 -5.11 10.07 -11.11
CA ARG A 37 -6.38 10.14 -11.86
C ARG A 37 -7.38 9.03 -11.49
N ALA A 38 -7.52 8.69 -10.21
CA ALA A 38 -8.34 7.55 -9.79
C ALA A 38 -9.85 7.76 -10.03
N THR A 39 -10.40 8.95 -9.79
CA THR A 39 -11.81 9.28 -10.07
C THR A 39 -12.11 9.18 -11.56
N GLU A 40 -11.21 9.65 -12.42
CA GLU A 40 -11.35 9.50 -13.85
C GLU A 40 -11.38 8.02 -14.25
N ALA A 41 -10.44 7.22 -13.74
CA ALA A 41 -10.40 5.78 -14.01
C ALA A 41 -11.71 5.09 -13.59
N ARG A 42 -12.17 5.31 -12.35
CA ARG A 42 -13.44 4.74 -11.85
C ARG A 42 -14.62 5.05 -12.76
N ARG A 43 -14.72 6.30 -13.23
CA ARG A 43 -15.80 6.73 -14.15
C ARG A 43 -15.67 6.11 -15.53
N ALA A 44 -14.48 6.15 -16.13
CA ALA A 44 -14.23 5.68 -17.50
C ALA A 44 -14.46 4.16 -17.65
N PHE A 45 -14.09 3.38 -16.63
CA PHE A 45 -14.19 1.92 -16.65
C PHE A 45 -15.43 1.39 -15.86
N GLY A 46 -16.13 2.28 -15.15
CA GLY A 46 -17.32 1.95 -14.38
C GLY A 46 -17.04 0.90 -13.30
N VAL A 47 -16.01 1.14 -12.50
CA VAL A 47 -15.53 0.27 -11.41
C VAL A 47 -15.25 1.08 -10.16
N ALA A 48 -15.38 0.44 -9.01
CA ALA A 48 -15.14 1.06 -7.70
C ALA A 48 -14.76 0.04 -6.61
N GLY A 49 -14.48 -1.21 -6.98
CA GLY A 49 -14.04 -2.27 -6.06
C GLY A 49 -15.17 -3.19 -5.58
N ARG A 50 -16.40 -3.06 -6.09
CA ARG A 50 -17.60 -3.78 -5.57
C ARG A 50 -17.43 -5.30 -5.41
N ARG A 51 -16.61 -5.92 -6.27
CA ARG A 51 -16.40 -7.38 -6.34
C ARG A 51 -15.16 -7.85 -5.58
N THR A 52 -14.55 -6.99 -4.78
CA THR A 52 -13.24 -7.22 -4.18
C THR A 52 -13.26 -6.91 -2.68
N THR A 53 -12.39 -7.56 -1.94
CA THR A 53 -12.15 -7.30 -0.51
C THR A 53 -10.65 -7.22 -0.27
N VAL A 54 -10.21 -6.24 0.52
CA VAL A 54 -8.83 -6.14 0.99
C VAL A 54 -8.71 -6.56 2.45
N ALA A 55 -7.67 -7.31 2.79
CA ALA A 55 -7.23 -7.48 4.16
C ALA A 55 -6.14 -6.46 4.49
N VAL A 56 -6.40 -5.61 5.49
CA VAL A 56 -5.45 -4.58 5.95
C VAL A 56 -4.78 -5.11 7.21
N LEU A 57 -3.50 -5.47 7.10
CA LEU A 57 -2.68 -5.95 8.20
C LEU A 57 -1.94 -4.77 8.83
N ASP A 58 -2.47 -4.25 9.94
CA ASP A 58 -2.07 -2.95 10.49
C ASP A 58 -2.40 -2.81 12.00
N THR A 59 -2.58 -1.59 12.53
CA THR A 59 -2.92 -1.28 13.93
C THR A 59 -4.39 -1.51 14.29
N GLY A 60 -5.20 -1.98 13.34
CA GLY A 60 -6.64 -2.20 13.51
C GLY A 60 -7.48 -1.32 12.59
N LEU A 61 -8.78 -1.24 12.87
CA LEU A 61 -9.69 -0.34 12.15
C LEU A 61 -10.75 0.26 13.10
N ARG A 62 -10.99 1.57 13.01
CA ARG A 62 -12.20 2.18 13.60
C ARG A 62 -13.42 1.82 12.74
N THR A 63 -14.01 0.66 13.00
CA THR A 63 -15.14 0.11 12.23
C THR A 63 -16.40 0.96 12.30
N THR A 64 -16.56 1.82 13.32
CA THR A 64 -17.68 2.77 13.43
C THR A 64 -17.51 4.02 12.58
N HIS A 65 -16.34 4.24 11.97
CA HIS A 65 -16.11 5.39 11.11
C HIS A 65 -17.05 5.35 9.90
N ARG A 66 -17.70 6.48 9.60
CA ARG A 66 -18.72 6.58 8.53
C ARG A 66 -18.19 6.11 7.17
N ASP A 67 -16.92 6.37 6.89
CA ASP A 67 -16.25 5.94 5.67
C ASP A 67 -16.31 4.43 5.43
N PHE A 68 -16.44 3.58 6.46
CA PHE A 68 -16.44 2.11 6.29
C PHE A 68 -17.83 1.47 6.43
N ALA A 69 -18.88 2.29 6.61
CA ALA A 69 -20.22 1.81 6.87
C ALA A 69 -20.68 0.77 5.82
N GLY A 70 -21.11 -0.40 6.31
CA GLY A 70 -21.63 -1.49 5.48
C GLY A 70 -20.58 -2.31 4.70
N ARG A 71 -19.28 -2.03 4.87
CA ARG A 71 -18.21 -2.66 4.06
C ARG A 71 -17.14 -3.41 4.85
N VAL A 72 -17.14 -3.29 6.19
CA VAL A 72 -16.34 -4.16 7.05
C VAL A 72 -16.89 -5.59 6.98
N ARG A 73 -16.07 -6.53 6.51
CA ARG A 73 -16.44 -7.95 6.32
C ARG A 73 -16.11 -8.82 7.52
N ALA A 74 -14.98 -8.55 8.16
CA ALA A 74 -14.51 -9.22 9.36
C ALA A 74 -13.43 -8.36 10.03
N SER A 75 -13.15 -8.68 11.29
CA SER A 75 -12.02 -8.19 12.06
C SER A 75 -11.32 -9.36 12.75
N ARG A 76 -9.99 -9.29 12.90
CA ARG A 76 -9.22 -10.25 13.67
C ARG A 76 -8.03 -9.58 14.33
N ASN A 77 -7.79 -9.90 15.59
CA ASN A 77 -6.67 -9.38 16.36
C ASN A 77 -5.63 -10.48 16.64
N PHE A 78 -4.36 -10.18 16.36
CA PHE A 78 -3.19 -11.03 16.60
C PHE A 78 -2.22 -10.40 17.62
N THR A 79 -2.57 -9.27 18.22
CA THR A 79 -1.77 -8.59 19.25
C THR A 79 -2.28 -8.92 20.66
N ALA A 80 -1.49 -8.52 21.66
CA ALA A 80 -1.81 -8.76 23.08
C ALA A 80 -2.53 -7.57 23.75
N ASP A 81 -2.66 -6.44 23.06
CA ASP A 81 -3.52 -5.33 23.50
C ASP A 81 -5.00 -5.71 23.33
N ASN A 82 -5.91 -4.79 23.69
CA ASN A 82 -7.35 -5.08 23.76
C ASN A 82 -7.67 -6.34 24.60
N GLY A 83 -6.87 -6.58 25.64
CA GLY A 83 -6.99 -7.77 26.49
C GLY A 83 -6.61 -9.09 25.81
N GLY A 84 -6.00 -9.04 24.63
CA GLY A 84 -5.72 -10.22 23.79
C GLY A 84 -6.98 -10.85 23.20
N ASP A 85 -8.09 -10.09 23.12
CA ASP A 85 -9.33 -10.58 22.51
C ASP A 85 -9.14 -10.68 20.99
N PRO A 86 -9.17 -11.90 20.41
CA PRO A 86 -8.93 -12.09 18.98
C PRO A 86 -10.02 -11.49 18.09
N ASP A 87 -11.17 -11.10 18.64
CA ASP A 87 -12.27 -10.49 17.90
C ASP A 87 -12.29 -8.96 18.04
N ASP A 88 -11.41 -8.37 18.88
CA ASP A 88 -11.27 -6.93 19.07
C ASP A 88 -10.07 -6.35 18.29
N ALA A 89 -10.29 -6.04 17.01
CA ALA A 89 -9.32 -5.33 16.17
C ALA A 89 -9.52 -3.81 16.16
N THR A 90 -10.01 -3.23 17.26
CA THR A 90 -10.17 -1.78 17.39
C THR A 90 -8.82 -1.09 17.25
N ASP A 91 -8.79 0.00 16.49
CA ASP A 91 -7.59 0.81 16.27
C ASP A 91 -7.42 1.85 17.38
N GLY A 92 -6.46 1.64 18.28
CA GLY A 92 -6.06 2.63 19.28
C GLY A 92 -4.91 3.54 18.83
N GLN A 93 -4.29 3.28 17.67
CA GLN A 93 -3.14 4.04 17.16
C GLN A 93 -3.56 5.06 16.08
N GLY A 94 -4.33 4.60 15.08
CA GLY A 94 -4.89 5.42 14.01
C GLY A 94 -4.26 5.24 12.62
N HIS A 95 -3.15 4.52 12.50
CA HIS A 95 -2.47 4.22 11.25
C HIS A 95 -3.30 3.29 10.38
N GLY A 96 -3.80 2.17 10.93
CA GLY A 96 -4.63 1.21 10.21
C GLY A 96 -5.94 1.81 9.70
N THR A 97 -6.56 2.72 10.46
CA THR A 97 -7.75 3.46 10.02
C THR A 97 -7.44 4.40 8.84
N ASN A 98 -6.30 5.09 8.86
CA ASN A 98 -5.86 5.93 7.74
C ASN A 98 -5.56 5.09 6.49
N VAL A 99 -4.81 4.00 6.63
CA VAL A 99 -4.50 3.03 5.56
C VAL A 99 -5.78 2.48 4.95
N GLY A 100 -6.70 1.97 5.79
CA GLY A 100 -8.01 1.47 5.36
C GLY A 100 -8.84 2.53 4.64
N GLY A 101 -8.78 3.79 5.11
CA GLY A 101 -9.45 4.92 4.48
C GLY A 101 -8.91 5.25 3.09
N ILE A 102 -7.59 5.22 2.89
CA ILE A 102 -6.97 5.48 1.58
C ILE A 102 -7.44 4.46 0.54
N ILE A 103 -7.62 3.20 0.95
CA ILE A 103 -8.13 2.16 0.06
C ILE A 103 -9.64 2.32 -0.13
N CYS A 104 -10.39 2.36 0.97
CA CYS A 104 -11.80 2.02 0.98
C CYS A 104 -12.71 3.17 1.40
N ALA A 105 -12.29 4.36 1.82
CA ALA A 105 -13.25 5.38 2.27
C ALA A 105 -14.30 5.70 1.17
N GLY A 106 -15.56 5.91 1.55
CA GLY A 106 -16.66 6.05 0.58
C GLY A 106 -17.80 6.97 1.00
N ASP A 107 -17.58 7.84 2.00
CA ASP A 107 -18.58 8.81 2.47
C ASP A 107 -17.94 10.20 2.64
N LEU A 108 -17.21 10.42 3.73
CA LEU A 108 -16.56 11.70 4.05
C LEU A 108 -15.28 11.88 3.24
N HIS A 109 -14.52 10.79 3.12
CA HIS A 109 -13.39 10.68 2.22
C HIS A 109 -13.73 9.68 1.11
N ILE A 110 -13.06 9.81 -0.03
CA ILE A 110 -13.18 8.87 -1.14
C ILE A 110 -11.81 8.23 -1.38
N GLY A 111 -11.63 7.05 -0.80
CA GLY A 111 -10.49 6.17 -1.05
C GLY A 111 -10.48 5.67 -2.48
N MET A 112 -9.44 4.98 -2.90
CA MET A 112 -9.25 4.54 -4.29
C MET A 112 -10.33 3.57 -4.80
N ALA A 113 -10.75 2.62 -3.96
CA ALA A 113 -11.78 1.61 -4.21
C ALA A 113 -12.95 1.75 -3.21
N PRO A 114 -13.79 2.78 -3.35
CA PRO A 114 -14.76 3.20 -2.33
C PRO A 114 -15.96 2.25 -2.17
N GLU A 115 -16.01 1.15 -2.92
CA GLU A 115 -17.07 0.15 -2.81
C GLU A 115 -16.52 -1.26 -2.52
N ALA A 116 -15.21 -1.38 -2.30
CA ALA A 116 -14.59 -2.63 -1.85
C ALA A 116 -14.98 -2.97 -0.41
N GLY A 117 -14.96 -4.27 -0.11
CA GLY A 117 -14.98 -4.77 1.26
C GLY A 117 -13.64 -4.57 1.94
N ILE A 118 -13.65 -4.47 3.27
CA ILE A 118 -12.44 -4.38 4.09
C ILE A 118 -12.47 -5.42 5.22
N VAL A 119 -11.34 -6.09 5.43
CA VAL A 119 -11.09 -6.97 6.58
C VAL A 119 -9.98 -6.34 7.41
N ALA A 120 -10.28 -6.02 8.66
CA ALA A 120 -9.31 -5.43 9.58
C ALA A 120 -8.51 -6.55 10.26
N VAL A 121 -7.20 -6.59 10.05
CA VAL A 121 -6.33 -7.60 10.66
C VAL A 121 -5.29 -6.87 11.52
N LYS A 122 -5.54 -6.81 12.83
CA LYS A 122 -4.65 -6.10 13.76
C LYS A 122 -3.43 -6.97 14.06
N VAL A 123 -2.28 -6.52 13.60
CA VAL A 123 -0.95 -7.15 13.81
C VAL A 123 0.05 -6.21 14.47
N LEU A 124 -0.31 -4.91 14.56
CA LEU A 124 0.40 -3.89 15.30
C LEU A 124 -0.46 -3.43 16.48
N ASP A 125 0.16 -3.29 17.65
CA ASP A 125 -0.51 -2.85 18.86
C ASP A 125 -0.80 -1.34 18.83
N ASP A 126 -1.48 -0.82 19.85
CA ASP A 126 -1.82 0.60 19.97
C ASP A 126 -0.60 1.54 20.12
N ALA A 127 0.61 0.98 20.30
CA ALA A 127 1.87 1.71 20.24
C ALA A 127 2.54 1.61 18.85
N GLY A 128 1.85 1.03 17.85
CA GLY A 128 2.35 0.85 16.49
C GLY A 128 3.37 -0.28 16.35
N SER A 129 3.55 -1.13 17.38
CA SER A 129 4.58 -2.17 17.41
C SER A 129 3.99 -3.55 17.11
N GLY A 130 4.78 -4.42 16.45
CA GLY A 130 4.33 -5.77 16.12
C GLY A 130 5.45 -6.80 16.10
N SER A 131 5.07 -8.05 15.83
CA SER A 131 6.00 -9.16 15.66
C SER A 131 5.77 -9.86 14.33
N PHE A 132 6.85 -10.33 13.69
CA PHE A 132 6.74 -11.11 12.46
C PHE A 132 6.04 -12.47 12.68
N THR A 133 6.05 -13.02 13.89
CA THR A 133 5.22 -14.18 14.23
C THR A 133 3.72 -13.87 14.11
N ALA A 134 3.26 -12.75 14.66
CA ALA A 134 1.87 -12.33 14.54
C ALA A 134 1.47 -12.07 13.08
N ILE A 135 2.38 -11.48 12.29
CA ILE A 135 2.18 -11.27 10.84
C ILE A 135 2.06 -12.60 10.10
N LEU A 136 2.92 -13.58 10.39
CA LEU A 136 2.85 -14.90 9.76
C LEU A 136 1.52 -15.61 10.06
N ASP A 137 1.08 -15.59 11.32
CA ASP A 137 -0.19 -16.19 11.73
C ASP A 137 -1.38 -15.47 11.09
N ALA A 138 -1.31 -14.14 10.97
CA ALA A 138 -2.30 -13.34 10.26
C ALA A 138 -2.36 -13.66 8.76
N LEU A 139 -1.23 -13.80 8.07
CA LEU A 139 -1.18 -14.17 6.65
C LEU A 139 -1.79 -15.56 6.40
N ARG A 140 -1.51 -16.52 7.28
CA ARG A 140 -2.13 -17.86 7.23
C ARG A 140 -3.64 -17.79 7.44
N TRP A 141 -4.10 -17.01 8.41
CA TRP A 141 -5.53 -16.81 8.64
C TRP A 141 -6.20 -16.13 7.43
N VAL A 142 -5.57 -15.11 6.84
CA VAL A 142 -6.07 -14.47 5.61
C VAL A 142 -6.17 -15.48 4.49
N PHE A 143 -5.15 -16.33 4.29
CA PHE A 143 -5.19 -17.39 3.31
C PHE A 143 -6.41 -18.30 3.53
N ASP A 144 -6.64 -18.77 4.75
CA ASP A 144 -7.76 -19.64 5.06
C ASP A 144 -9.13 -18.96 4.87
N GLN A 145 -9.24 -17.67 5.19
CA GLN A 145 -10.51 -16.92 5.10
C GLN A 145 -10.78 -16.33 3.71
N ARG A 146 -9.79 -16.28 2.81
CA ARG A 146 -9.87 -15.53 1.55
C ARG A 146 -11.11 -15.87 0.71
N ALA A 147 -11.47 -17.15 0.63
CA ALA A 147 -12.60 -17.59 -0.18
C ALA A 147 -13.95 -17.21 0.47
N ALA A 148 -14.05 -17.31 1.80
CA ALA A 148 -15.27 -16.98 2.54
C ALA A 148 -15.51 -15.46 2.60
N LEU A 149 -14.45 -14.67 2.68
CA LEU A 149 -14.50 -13.21 2.81
C LEU A 149 -14.31 -12.48 1.47
N GLY A 150 -14.02 -13.21 0.38
CA GLY A 150 -13.76 -12.65 -0.95
C GLY A 150 -12.49 -11.80 -1.00
N ILE A 151 -11.45 -12.13 -0.22
CA ILE A 151 -10.19 -11.38 -0.15
C ILE A 151 -9.41 -11.59 -1.44
N THR A 152 -9.10 -10.51 -2.13
CA THR A 152 -8.33 -10.49 -3.39
C THR A 152 -7.04 -9.68 -3.28
N ALA A 153 -6.86 -8.92 -2.20
CA ALA A 153 -5.61 -8.22 -1.92
C ALA A 153 -5.31 -8.20 -0.42
N VAL A 154 -4.02 -8.10 -0.11
CA VAL A 154 -3.47 -7.81 1.21
C VAL A 154 -2.72 -6.48 1.13
N CYS A 155 -2.90 -5.62 2.13
CA CYS A 155 -2.13 -4.39 2.30
C CYS A 155 -1.34 -4.49 3.61
N MET A 156 -0.02 -4.38 3.53
CA MET A 156 0.90 -4.37 4.66
C MET A 156 1.74 -3.09 4.64
N SER A 157 1.35 -2.13 5.46
CA SER A 157 2.05 -0.85 5.63
C SER A 157 3.02 -0.92 6.81
N LEU A 158 3.92 -1.91 6.78
CA LEU A 158 4.81 -2.29 7.86
C LEU A 158 6.11 -2.92 7.31
N GLY A 159 7.15 -2.94 8.12
CA GLY A 159 8.43 -3.54 7.74
C GLY A 159 9.47 -3.54 8.86
N ALA A 160 10.61 -4.17 8.59
CA ALA A 160 11.82 -4.07 9.42
C ALA A 160 12.61 -2.80 9.05
N SER A 161 13.59 -2.42 9.89
CA SER A 161 14.51 -1.29 9.63
C SER A 161 15.69 -1.66 8.72
N ASP A 162 15.62 -2.81 8.04
CA ASP A 162 16.71 -3.33 7.22
C ASP A 162 16.66 -2.78 5.78
N ASN A 163 17.73 -3.04 5.03
CA ASN A 163 17.88 -2.56 3.65
C ASN A 163 18.54 -3.62 2.79
N ARG A 164 17.71 -4.44 2.15
CA ARG A 164 18.14 -5.61 1.37
C ARG A 164 18.11 -5.31 -0.12
N THR A 165 19.03 -5.92 -0.87
CA THR A 165 19.07 -5.82 -2.34
C THR A 165 18.63 -7.10 -3.05
N THR A 166 18.39 -8.17 -2.29
CA THR A 166 17.95 -9.49 -2.78
C THR A 166 17.24 -10.25 -1.68
N ASP A 167 16.41 -11.21 -2.06
CA ASP A 167 15.73 -12.17 -1.17
C ASP A 167 16.44 -13.53 -1.12
N THR A 168 17.59 -13.68 -1.78
CA THR A 168 18.28 -14.98 -1.91
C THR A 168 18.73 -15.56 -0.57
N ASP A 169 19.05 -14.71 0.40
CA ASP A 169 19.42 -15.10 1.77
C ASP A 169 18.19 -15.43 2.65
N LEU A 170 16.98 -15.22 2.13
CA LEU A 170 15.70 -15.51 2.78
C LEU A 170 15.02 -16.77 2.21
N ALA A 171 15.77 -17.63 1.52
CA ALA A 171 15.23 -18.86 0.96
C ALA A 171 14.62 -19.76 2.05
N GLY A 172 13.33 -20.06 1.92
CA GLY A 172 12.58 -20.86 2.89
C GLY A 172 12.04 -20.07 4.09
N ASP A 173 12.07 -18.73 4.02
CA ASP A 173 11.37 -17.87 4.98
C ASP A 173 9.85 -18.12 4.97
N ALA A 174 9.27 -18.15 6.17
CA ALA A 174 7.87 -18.53 6.32
C ALA A 174 6.89 -17.42 5.88
N ILE A 175 7.24 -16.14 6.03
CA ILE A 175 6.42 -15.02 5.56
C ILE A 175 6.51 -14.95 4.03
N GLY A 176 7.72 -15.08 3.46
CA GLY A 176 7.92 -15.21 2.02
C GLY A 176 7.06 -16.34 1.43
N GLY A 177 7.09 -17.52 2.05
CA GLY A 177 6.25 -18.66 1.67
C GLY A 177 4.75 -18.38 1.76
N ALA A 178 4.28 -17.74 2.84
CA ALA A 178 2.86 -17.39 3.00
C ALA A 178 2.37 -16.38 1.94
N MET A 179 3.21 -15.42 1.56
CA MET A 179 2.90 -14.48 0.49
C MET A 179 2.91 -15.14 -0.89
N ALA A 180 3.82 -16.10 -1.12
CA ALA A 180 3.83 -16.91 -2.33
C ALA A 180 2.52 -17.72 -2.47
N ASP A 181 2.06 -18.34 -1.38
CA ASP A 181 0.80 -19.10 -1.34
C ASP A 181 -0.40 -18.19 -1.64
N LEU A 182 -0.47 -17.00 -1.03
CA LEU A 182 -1.50 -16.00 -1.32
C LEU A 182 -1.48 -15.56 -2.79
N THR A 183 -0.30 -15.25 -3.32
CA THR A 183 -0.09 -14.83 -4.72
C THR A 183 -0.53 -15.92 -5.70
N ALA A 184 -0.16 -17.18 -5.43
CA ALA A 184 -0.58 -18.33 -6.23
C ALA A 184 -2.09 -18.55 -6.18
N ALA A 185 -2.76 -18.14 -5.10
CA ALA A 185 -4.20 -18.16 -4.96
C ALA A 185 -4.92 -16.92 -5.53
N GLY A 186 -4.20 -16.02 -6.21
CA GLY A 186 -4.77 -14.81 -6.83
C GLY A 186 -4.96 -13.64 -5.86
N VAL A 187 -4.38 -13.69 -4.66
CA VAL A 187 -4.39 -12.58 -3.70
C VAL A 187 -3.11 -11.77 -3.88
N VAL A 188 -3.24 -10.48 -4.22
CA VAL A 188 -2.10 -9.59 -4.45
C VAL A 188 -1.63 -8.99 -3.12
N CYS A 189 -0.37 -9.18 -2.75
CA CYS A 189 0.23 -8.65 -1.52
C CYS A 189 0.94 -7.32 -1.80
N CYS A 190 0.33 -6.19 -1.43
CA CYS A 190 0.94 -4.86 -1.53
C CYS A 190 1.70 -4.55 -0.23
N VAL A 191 2.98 -4.19 -0.33
CA VAL A 191 3.87 -4.04 0.84
C VAL A 191 4.71 -2.76 0.73
N ALA A 192 4.80 -1.99 1.81
CA ALA A 192 5.60 -0.77 1.88
C ALA A 192 7.09 -1.06 1.74
N ALA A 193 7.81 -0.32 0.89
CA ALA A 193 9.23 -0.55 0.61
C ALA A 193 10.18 -0.19 1.77
N GLY A 194 9.73 0.64 2.71
CA GLY A 194 10.50 1.13 3.85
C GLY A 194 10.78 2.64 3.81
N ASN A 195 11.10 3.22 4.97
CA ASN A 195 11.26 4.67 5.15
C ASN A 195 12.68 5.09 5.60
N ASP A 196 13.64 4.18 5.55
CA ASP A 196 14.97 4.39 6.13
C ASP A 196 16.05 4.74 5.09
N PHE A 197 15.68 5.20 3.88
CA PHE A 197 16.68 5.46 2.82
C PHE A 197 17.77 6.45 3.25
N PHE A 198 17.36 7.54 3.92
CA PHE A 198 18.31 8.48 4.53
C PHE A 198 19.18 7.83 5.62
N ALA A 199 18.58 7.01 6.49
CA ALA A 199 19.29 6.35 7.59
C ALA A 199 20.29 5.28 7.11
N HIS A 200 20.07 4.74 5.91
CA HIS A 200 20.97 3.83 5.21
C HIS A 200 21.97 4.56 4.29
N ASP A 201 22.28 5.83 4.58
CA ASP A 201 23.22 6.65 3.80
C ASP A 201 22.89 6.71 2.29
N SER A 202 21.59 6.73 1.96
CA SER A 202 21.08 6.69 0.57
C SER A 202 21.48 5.42 -0.21
N ALA A 203 21.75 4.32 0.48
CA ALA A 203 21.98 3.03 -0.16
C ALA A 203 20.66 2.45 -0.71
N GLN A 204 20.69 1.99 -1.96
CA GLN A 204 19.54 1.30 -2.57
C GLN A 204 19.24 -0.01 -1.84
N GLY A 205 17.96 -0.29 -1.69
CA GLY A 205 17.43 -1.51 -1.08
C GLY A 205 15.99 -1.34 -0.62
N MET A 206 15.40 -2.41 -0.12
CA MET A 206 14.05 -2.45 0.46
C MET A 206 14.04 -3.22 1.77
N SER A 207 13.09 -2.90 2.65
CA SER A 207 12.91 -3.58 3.91
C SER A 207 12.27 -4.96 3.74
N TYR A 208 12.51 -5.86 4.69
CA TYR A 208 11.68 -7.04 4.89
C TYR A 208 10.28 -6.65 5.39
N PRO A 209 9.17 -7.23 4.88
CA PRO A 209 9.08 -8.29 3.86
C PRO A 209 8.92 -7.77 2.42
N ALA A 210 9.01 -6.46 2.16
CA ALA A 210 8.84 -5.89 0.82
C ALA A 210 9.88 -6.38 -0.21
N ILE A 211 11.05 -6.87 0.25
CA ILE A 211 12.09 -7.40 -0.63
C ILE A 211 11.69 -8.68 -1.39
N PHE A 212 10.69 -9.42 -0.91
CA PHE A 212 10.26 -10.67 -1.55
C PHE A 212 9.64 -10.39 -2.91
N ARG A 213 10.06 -11.15 -3.93
CA ARG A 213 9.68 -10.95 -5.34
C ARG A 213 8.20 -11.20 -5.60
N GLU A 214 7.53 -11.93 -4.72
CA GLU A 214 6.09 -12.20 -4.73
C GLU A 214 5.25 -10.99 -4.29
N THR A 215 5.86 -10.02 -3.60
CA THR A 215 5.16 -8.80 -3.16
C THR A 215 5.03 -7.80 -4.31
N LEU A 216 4.03 -6.94 -4.23
CA LEU A 216 3.98 -5.70 -4.98
C LEU A 216 4.51 -4.60 -4.06
N SER A 217 5.80 -4.31 -4.19
CA SER A 217 6.54 -3.39 -3.32
C SER A 217 6.28 -1.93 -3.71
N VAL A 218 6.06 -1.06 -2.71
CA VAL A 218 5.58 0.32 -2.95
C VAL A 218 6.47 1.38 -2.30
N GLY A 219 7.05 2.24 -3.13
CA GLY A 219 7.76 3.46 -2.73
C GLY A 219 6.84 4.69 -2.69
N ALA A 220 7.33 5.79 -2.10
CA ALA A 220 6.56 7.02 -1.89
C ALA A 220 7.05 8.21 -2.70
N VAL A 221 6.10 8.93 -3.31
CA VAL A 221 6.30 10.28 -3.88
C VAL A 221 5.42 11.30 -3.16
N TYR A 222 5.73 12.59 -3.35
CA TYR A 222 4.80 13.67 -3.04
C TYR A 222 3.68 13.75 -4.10
N ASP A 223 2.48 14.15 -3.70
CA ASP A 223 1.35 14.39 -4.62
C ASP A 223 1.24 15.84 -5.09
N SER A 224 1.90 16.75 -4.40
CA SER A 224 1.80 18.19 -4.58
C SER A 224 2.99 18.90 -3.92
N ASP A 225 3.15 20.19 -4.21
CA ASP A 225 4.07 21.03 -3.45
C ASP A 225 3.46 21.35 -2.08
N VAL A 226 4.09 20.85 -1.03
CA VAL A 226 3.73 21.08 0.37
C VAL A 226 4.78 21.92 1.10
N GLY A 227 5.73 22.50 0.37
CA GLY A 227 6.86 23.24 0.89
C GLY A 227 7.96 22.36 1.51
N PRO A 228 8.91 22.96 2.25
CA PRO A 228 9.97 22.25 2.93
C PRO A 228 9.44 21.44 4.12
N PHE A 229 10.02 20.26 4.35
CA PHE A 229 9.66 19.38 5.46
C PHE A 229 10.90 18.70 6.06
N SER A 230 10.87 18.40 7.35
CA SER A 230 11.91 17.65 8.04
C SER A 230 11.28 16.51 8.82
N TYR A 231 11.72 15.28 8.50
CA TYR A 231 11.23 14.05 9.11
C TYR A 231 12.04 13.72 10.37
N GLU A 232 11.44 12.94 11.28
CA GLU A 232 12.10 12.50 12.51
C GLU A 232 13.37 11.69 12.23
N SER A 233 13.39 10.91 11.13
CA SER A 233 14.55 10.14 10.67
C SER A 233 15.78 11.00 10.32
N GLY A 234 15.61 12.32 10.18
CA GLY A 234 16.63 13.24 9.71
C GLY A 234 16.61 13.49 8.21
N ALA A 235 15.77 12.77 7.46
CA ALA A 235 15.47 13.09 6.07
C ALA A 235 14.84 14.50 5.97
N ARG A 236 15.22 15.28 4.96
CA ARG A 236 14.76 16.66 4.77
C ARG A 236 14.54 16.96 3.31
N VAL A 237 13.44 17.62 3.01
CA VAL A 237 13.15 18.20 1.70
C VAL A 237 13.09 19.72 1.84
N THR A 238 13.69 20.42 0.88
CA THR A 238 13.65 21.89 0.78
C THR A 238 12.59 22.37 -0.19
N GLU A 239 12.31 21.60 -1.25
CA GLU A 239 11.22 21.84 -2.20
C GLU A 239 10.55 20.49 -2.53
N SER A 240 9.29 20.31 -2.12
CA SER A 240 8.47 19.16 -2.52
C SER A 240 7.71 19.48 -3.81
N GLY A 241 7.15 18.45 -4.45
CA GLY A 241 6.42 18.63 -5.71
C GLY A 241 5.88 17.29 -6.21
N PRO A 242 4.83 17.30 -7.05
CA PRO A 242 4.27 16.08 -7.59
C PRO A 242 5.35 15.25 -8.29
N ASP A 243 5.26 13.92 -8.15
CA ASP A 243 6.18 12.93 -8.75
C ASP A 243 7.61 12.90 -8.16
N ARG A 244 7.99 13.84 -7.28
CA ARG A 244 9.29 13.79 -6.58
C ARG A 244 9.32 12.65 -5.57
N ILE A 245 10.37 11.84 -5.61
CA ILE A 245 10.51 10.75 -4.65
C ILE A 245 10.86 11.32 -3.27
N THR A 246 10.19 10.83 -2.23
CA THR A 246 10.46 11.35 -0.87
C THR A 246 11.85 10.91 -0.39
N PRO A 247 12.59 11.73 0.38
CA PRO A 247 13.95 11.40 0.81
C PRO A 247 14.01 10.22 1.79
N PHE A 248 12.90 9.85 2.41
CA PHE A 248 12.81 8.70 3.29
C PHE A 248 12.57 7.39 2.51
N SER A 249 11.93 7.44 1.34
CA SER A 249 11.47 6.22 0.65
C SER A 249 12.64 5.33 0.28
N GLN A 250 12.66 4.10 0.79
CA GLN A 250 13.54 3.07 0.26
C GLN A 250 13.20 2.80 -1.20
N ARG A 251 14.25 2.52 -1.99
CA ARG A 251 14.17 2.38 -3.45
C ARG A 251 15.28 1.44 -3.93
N LEU A 252 14.94 0.56 -4.86
CA LEU A 252 15.85 -0.44 -5.40
C LEU A 252 15.59 -0.59 -6.90
N HIS A 253 16.52 -0.10 -7.73
CA HIS A 253 16.40 -0.17 -9.18
C HIS A 253 16.69 -1.58 -9.71
N GLU A 254 16.10 -1.93 -10.87
CA GLU A 254 16.29 -3.23 -11.53
C GLU A 254 17.76 -3.56 -11.86
N SER A 255 18.57 -2.54 -12.13
CA SER A 255 20.01 -2.73 -12.36
C SER A 255 20.79 -3.19 -11.13
N VAL A 256 20.19 -3.09 -9.94
CA VAL A 256 20.79 -3.50 -8.66
C VAL A 256 20.06 -4.71 -8.09
N GLY A 257 18.75 -4.62 -7.91
CA GLY A 257 17.92 -5.66 -7.28
C GLY A 257 17.42 -6.74 -8.25
N GLY A 258 17.58 -6.53 -9.56
CA GLY A 258 17.00 -7.40 -10.58
C GLY A 258 15.50 -7.53 -10.38
N ALA A 259 15.04 -8.75 -10.16
CA ALA A 259 13.63 -9.04 -9.96
C ALA A 259 13.10 -8.78 -8.54
N CYS A 260 13.96 -8.34 -7.62
CA CYS A 260 13.57 -7.79 -6.32
C CYS A 260 13.50 -6.25 -6.36
N ALA A 261 13.51 -5.63 -7.54
CA ALA A 261 13.39 -4.17 -7.65
C ALA A 261 12.08 -3.66 -7.05
N THR A 262 12.08 -2.40 -6.63
CA THR A 262 10.86 -1.70 -6.23
C THR A 262 9.89 -1.69 -7.39
N ASP A 263 8.68 -2.23 -7.19
CA ASP A 263 7.73 -2.43 -8.28
C ASP A 263 7.10 -1.11 -8.73
N ILE A 264 6.70 -0.25 -7.80
CA ILE A 264 6.01 0.99 -8.15
C ILE A 264 6.07 2.05 -7.05
N PHE A 265 6.00 3.32 -7.44
CA PHE A 265 5.84 4.46 -6.55
C PHE A 265 4.41 4.97 -6.57
N ALA A 266 3.95 5.48 -5.44
CA ALA A 266 2.64 6.13 -5.31
C ALA A 266 2.68 7.30 -4.32
N PRO A 267 1.70 8.21 -4.39
CA PRO A 267 1.55 9.27 -3.39
C PRO A 267 1.50 8.77 -1.96
N GLY A 268 2.38 9.28 -1.11
CA GLY A 268 2.41 8.90 0.30
C GLY A 268 2.83 9.99 1.27
N ALA A 269 3.06 11.22 0.83
CA ALA A 269 3.51 12.30 1.71
C ALA A 269 3.05 13.69 1.24
N PRO A 270 2.25 14.42 2.05
CA PRO A 270 1.32 13.92 3.06
C PRO A 270 0.17 13.13 2.42
N THR A 271 -0.58 12.38 3.21
CA THR A 271 -1.85 11.78 2.79
C THR A 271 -2.88 11.88 3.90
N THR A 272 -4.01 12.51 3.59
CA THR A 272 -5.13 12.75 4.52
C THR A 272 -6.25 11.75 4.28
N SER A 273 -6.70 11.05 5.33
CA SER A 273 -7.77 10.05 5.23
C SER A 273 -8.49 9.85 6.56
N SER A 274 -9.33 8.82 6.68
CA SER A 274 -10.09 8.49 7.89
C SER A 274 -9.20 8.39 9.13
N GLY A 275 -9.68 8.95 10.25
CA GLY A 275 -8.97 8.96 11.53
C GLY A 275 -9.78 8.37 12.68
N ILE A 276 -9.15 8.25 13.85
CA ILE A 276 -9.73 7.61 15.04
C ILE A 276 -10.25 8.60 16.09
N ALA A 277 -10.20 9.91 15.84
CA ALA A 277 -10.72 10.91 16.80
C ALA A 277 -12.25 10.86 16.96
N GLY A 278 -12.98 10.31 16.00
CA GLY A 278 -14.43 10.20 16.00
C GLY A 278 -14.92 9.40 14.80
N ASP A 279 -16.23 9.21 14.66
CA ASP A 279 -16.81 8.50 13.51
C ASP A 279 -16.74 9.33 12.21
N THR A 280 -16.21 10.55 12.31
CA THR A 280 -15.95 11.50 11.23
C THR A 280 -14.53 12.06 11.25
N GLY A 281 -13.63 11.43 12.03
CA GLY A 281 -12.29 11.94 12.26
C GLY A 281 -11.42 11.84 11.00
N GLU A 282 -10.35 12.62 10.97
CA GLU A 282 -9.34 12.57 9.92
C GLU A 282 -7.95 12.34 10.51
N SER A 283 -7.06 11.83 9.67
CA SER A 283 -5.65 11.65 9.98
C SER A 283 -4.77 12.04 8.78
N VAL A 284 -3.67 12.75 9.06
CA VAL A 284 -2.66 13.14 8.06
C VAL A 284 -1.36 12.45 8.41
N GLN A 285 -0.80 11.70 7.45
CA GLN A 285 0.40 10.88 7.64
C GLN A 285 1.34 10.95 6.44
N HIS A 286 2.59 10.51 6.63
CA HIS A 286 3.61 10.48 5.59
C HIS A 286 4.33 9.13 5.63
N GLY A 287 4.50 8.48 4.49
CA GLY A 287 5.26 7.24 4.42
C GLY A 287 4.99 6.42 3.18
N THR A 288 5.86 5.44 2.93
CA THR A 288 5.55 4.30 2.05
C THR A 288 4.31 3.55 2.53
N SER A 289 4.03 3.62 3.84
CA SER A 289 2.78 3.16 4.46
C SER A 289 1.51 3.79 3.89
N GLN A 290 1.55 5.05 3.44
CA GLN A 290 0.42 5.73 2.80
C GLN A 290 0.41 5.53 1.29
N ALA A 291 1.58 5.34 0.66
CA ALA A 291 1.68 4.99 -0.76
C ALA A 291 1.11 3.59 -1.06
N THR A 292 1.36 2.62 -0.17
CA THR A 292 0.94 1.23 -0.31
C THR A 292 -0.59 1.07 -0.49
N PRO A 293 -1.45 1.70 0.34
CA PRO A 293 -2.90 1.62 0.17
C PRO A 293 -3.41 2.31 -1.09
N VAL A 294 -2.70 3.30 -1.65
CA VAL A 294 -3.04 3.87 -2.96
C VAL A 294 -2.93 2.79 -4.04
N VAL A 295 -1.82 2.05 -4.04
CA VAL A 295 -1.59 0.94 -4.98
C VAL A 295 -2.58 -0.20 -4.74
N ALA A 296 -2.80 -0.60 -3.48
CA ALA A 296 -3.76 -1.64 -3.14
C ALA A 296 -5.17 -1.28 -3.65
N GLY A 297 -5.58 -0.02 -3.55
CA GLY A 297 -6.82 0.46 -4.11
C GLY A 297 -6.93 0.33 -5.63
N VAL A 298 -5.88 0.70 -6.37
CA VAL A 298 -5.86 0.52 -7.84
C VAL A 298 -5.87 -0.96 -8.22
N VAL A 299 -5.19 -1.82 -7.45
CA VAL A 299 -5.27 -3.29 -7.60
C VAL A 299 -6.70 -3.78 -7.50
N LEU A 300 -7.47 -3.33 -6.51
CA LEU A 300 -8.88 -3.68 -6.36
C LEU A 300 -9.73 -3.20 -7.55
N LEU A 301 -9.43 -2.03 -8.12
CA LEU A 301 -10.12 -1.54 -9.33
C LEU A 301 -9.82 -2.41 -10.57
N LEU A 302 -8.57 -2.84 -10.74
CA LEU A 302 -8.17 -3.76 -11.81
C LEU A 302 -8.88 -5.12 -11.68
N GLN A 303 -8.89 -5.67 -10.46
CA GLN A 303 -9.58 -6.93 -10.16
C GLN A 303 -11.09 -6.81 -10.37
N ASP A 304 -11.72 -5.70 -9.96
CA ASP A 304 -13.14 -5.43 -10.19
C ASP A 304 -13.47 -5.32 -11.68
N LEU A 305 -12.62 -4.65 -12.49
CA LEU A 305 -12.77 -4.57 -13.94
C LEU A 305 -12.68 -5.95 -14.58
N HIS A 306 -11.64 -6.71 -14.25
CA HIS A 306 -11.44 -8.03 -14.79
C HIS A 306 -12.62 -8.95 -14.45
N LEU A 307 -13.02 -9.03 -13.17
CA LEU A 307 -14.18 -9.80 -12.73
C LEU A 307 -15.48 -9.37 -13.41
N LYS A 308 -15.68 -8.06 -13.62
CA LYS A 308 -16.86 -7.51 -14.31
C LYS A 308 -16.95 -7.98 -15.77
N VAL A 309 -15.82 -8.07 -16.46
CA VAL A 309 -15.76 -8.36 -17.91
C VAL A 309 -15.65 -9.85 -18.19
N THR A 310 -14.77 -10.56 -17.47
CA THR A 310 -14.42 -11.96 -17.75
C THR A 310 -15.12 -12.96 -16.82
N GLY A 311 -15.60 -12.50 -15.66
CA GLY A 311 -16.19 -13.36 -14.64
C GLY A 311 -15.18 -14.15 -13.79
N THR A 312 -13.87 -13.95 -13.99
CA THR A 312 -12.80 -14.60 -13.22
C THR A 312 -11.86 -13.57 -12.60
N PRO A 313 -11.15 -13.87 -11.49
CA PRO A 313 -10.11 -12.99 -10.98
C PRO A 313 -8.87 -13.04 -11.89
N PRO A 314 -8.12 -11.93 -12.04
CA PRO A 314 -6.85 -11.94 -12.76
C PRO A 314 -5.75 -12.62 -11.93
N SER A 315 -4.67 -13.05 -12.58
CA SER A 315 -3.47 -13.47 -11.84
C SER A 315 -2.75 -12.25 -11.25
N ALA A 316 -1.98 -12.45 -10.18
CA ALA A 316 -1.16 -11.37 -9.61
C ALA A 316 -0.12 -10.83 -10.62
N ALA A 317 0.39 -11.70 -11.50
CA ALA A 317 1.30 -11.31 -12.56
C ALA A 317 0.64 -10.39 -13.60
N ASP A 318 -0.62 -10.65 -13.96
CA ASP A 318 -1.38 -9.77 -14.87
C ASP A 318 -1.62 -8.41 -14.24
N VAL A 319 -2.01 -8.38 -12.96
CA VAL A 319 -2.16 -7.13 -12.20
C VAL A 319 -0.87 -6.32 -12.21
N ARG A 320 0.27 -6.94 -11.84
CA ARG A 320 1.57 -6.26 -11.86
C ARG A 320 1.91 -5.74 -13.27
N ARG A 321 1.69 -6.56 -14.29
CA ARG A 321 1.95 -6.19 -15.69
C ARG A 321 1.13 -4.98 -16.13
N TRP A 322 -0.16 -4.91 -15.80
CA TRP A 322 -1.00 -3.76 -16.16
C TRP A 322 -0.61 -2.49 -15.39
N LEU A 323 -0.28 -2.61 -14.10
CA LEU A 323 0.23 -1.48 -13.32
C LEU A 323 1.49 -0.88 -13.95
N LEU A 324 2.46 -1.72 -14.29
CA LEU A 324 3.73 -1.29 -14.92
C LEU A 324 3.53 -0.75 -16.33
N ALA A 325 2.70 -1.41 -17.15
CA ALA A 325 2.42 -0.97 -18.52
C ALA A 325 1.69 0.37 -18.58
N GLY A 326 0.93 0.72 -17.54
CA GLY A 326 0.24 1.99 -17.39
C GLY A 326 0.99 3.04 -16.58
N ALA A 327 2.15 2.70 -16.01
CA ALA A 327 2.90 3.60 -15.14
C ALA A 327 3.47 4.80 -15.90
N VAL A 328 3.75 5.87 -15.17
CA VAL A 328 4.51 7.00 -15.67
C VAL A 328 5.93 6.89 -15.13
N SER A 329 6.92 7.16 -15.97
CA SER A 329 8.32 7.19 -15.55
C SER A 329 8.61 8.47 -14.77
N ILE A 330 9.19 8.35 -13.59
CA ILE A 330 9.73 9.45 -12.77
C ILE A 330 11.23 9.21 -12.59
N ASN A 331 12.05 10.26 -12.47
CA ASN A 331 13.49 10.11 -12.27
C ASN A 331 13.84 10.45 -10.82
N ASP A 332 14.73 9.66 -10.21
CA ASP A 332 15.22 9.91 -8.86
C ASP A 332 16.49 10.77 -8.93
N GLY A 333 16.35 12.09 -8.95
CA GLY A 333 17.44 13.05 -8.88
C GLY A 333 17.44 14.13 -9.97
N ASP A 334 16.39 14.23 -10.79
CA ASP A 334 16.25 15.27 -11.81
C ASP A 334 15.70 16.58 -11.22
N ASP A 335 14.78 16.50 -10.27
CA ASP A 335 14.16 17.66 -9.65
C ASP A 335 13.99 17.59 -8.12
N GLU A 336 14.47 16.52 -7.47
CA GLU A 336 14.56 16.42 -6.02
C GLU A 336 15.48 17.50 -5.43
N ARG A 337 15.01 18.09 -4.33
CA ARG A 337 15.68 19.15 -3.57
C ARG A 337 15.71 18.74 -2.11
N ASP A 338 16.49 17.71 -1.80
CA ASP A 338 16.55 17.09 -0.48
C ASP A 338 18.00 16.82 -0.01
N ASN A 339 18.14 16.10 1.11
CA ASN A 339 19.42 15.82 1.74
C ASN A 339 19.92 14.38 1.54
N VAL A 340 19.39 13.65 0.56
CA VAL A 340 19.85 12.30 0.21
C VAL A 340 20.64 12.31 -1.10
N ARG A 341 21.41 11.25 -1.33
CA ARG A 341 22.05 11.01 -2.61
C ARG A 341 21.10 10.21 -3.50
N ASN A 342 20.39 10.92 -4.38
CA ASN A 342 19.50 10.30 -5.36
C ASN A 342 20.27 9.45 -6.37
N THR A 343 19.59 8.44 -6.93
CA THR A 343 20.21 7.38 -7.75
C THR A 343 20.49 7.81 -9.19
N GLY A 344 19.78 8.81 -9.69
CA GLY A 344 19.77 9.26 -11.08
C GLY A 344 19.05 8.31 -12.04
N LEU A 345 18.18 7.44 -11.53
CA LEU A 345 17.54 6.34 -12.27
C LEU A 345 16.03 6.55 -12.38
N ASP A 346 15.44 5.92 -13.39
CA ASP A 346 14.01 6.00 -13.63
C ASP A 346 13.25 4.93 -12.84
N PHE A 347 12.11 5.32 -12.26
CA PHE A 347 11.21 4.44 -11.54
C PHE A 347 9.77 4.59 -12.04
N PRO A 348 8.95 3.52 -11.97
CA PRO A 348 7.54 3.59 -12.35
C PRO A 348 6.71 4.21 -11.22
N ARG A 349 5.90 5.21 -11.55
CA ARG A 349 4.87 5.79 -10.67
C ARG A 349 3.48 5.39 -11.17
N ILE A 350 2.61 4.98 -10.24
CA ILE A 350 1.28 4.46 -10.56
C ILE A 350 0.38 5.47 -11.29
N SER A 351 -0.34 5.01 -12.32
CA SER A 351 -1.46 5.75 -12.92
C SER A 351 -2.68 4.86 -12.92
N ALA A 352 -3.76 5.26 -12.24
CA ALA A 352 -4.99 4.48 -12.23
C ALA A 352 -5.59 4.38 -13.64
N VAL A 353 -5.64 5.51 -14.37
CA VAL A 353 -6.15 5.50 -15.76
C VAL A 353 -5.27 4.65 -16.66
N GLY A 354 -3.94 4.80 -16.57
CA GLY A 354 -3.01 4.02 -17.38
C GLY A 354 -3.12 2.52 -17.11
N ALA A 355 -3.19 2.13 -15.84
CA ALA A 355 -3.29 0.72 -15.45
C ALA A 355 -4.61 0.08 -15.91
N LEU A 356 -5.75 0.77 -15.69
CA LEU A 356 -7.04 0.25 -16.11
C LEU A 356 -7.19 0.23 -17.64
N ASP A 357 -6.59 1.18 -18.36
CA ASP A 357 -6.52 1.13 -19.83
C ASP A 357 -5.72 -0.07 -20.33
N ALA A 358 -4.55 -0.33 -19.72
CA ALA A 358 -3.74 -1.49 -20.05
C ALA A 358 -4.51 -2.80 -19.82
N CYS A 359 -5.23 -2.91 -18.71
CA CYS A 359 -6.10 -4.04 -18.41
C CYS A 359 -7.24 -4.18 -19.44
N ALA A 360 -7.96 -3.11 -19.72
CA ALA A 360 -9.08 -3.11 -20.66
C ALA A 360 -8.66 -3.54 -22.07
N ARG A 361 -7.51 -3.06 -22.56
CA ARG A 361 -6.94 -3.47 -23.84
C ARG A 361 -6.56 -4.96 -23.87
N ASP A 362 -5.99 -5.46 -22.78
CA ASP A 362 -5.56 -6.86 -22.66
C ASP A 362 -6.76 -7.83 -22.66
N ILE A 363 -7.86 -7.48 -21.99
CA ILE A 363 -9.06 -8.32 -21.91
C ILE A 363 -10.13 -8.01 -22.97
N GLY A 364 -9.90 -7.03 -23.85
CA GLY A 364 -10.83 -6.63 -24.91
C GLY A 364 -12.10 -5.93 -24.40
N ALA A 365 -12.04 -5.19 -23.30
CA ALA A 365 -13.17 -4.44 -22.76
C ALA A 365 -13.39 -3.11 -23.51
N GLU A 366 -14.66 -2.77 -23.78
CA GLU A 366 -15.01 -1.45 -24.31
C GLU A 366 -14.85 -0.36 -23.24
N VAL A 367 -14.05 0.67 -23.53
CA VAL A 367 -13.85 1.80 -22.63
C VAL A 367 -14.93 2.85 -22.89
N GLY A 368 -15.60 3.31 -21.82
CA GLY A 368 -16.60 4.36 -21.93
C GLY A 368 -15.97 5.71 -22.29
N GLY A 369 -15.87 6.02 -23.59
CA GLY A 369 -15.86 7.34 -24.23
C GLY A 369 -14.87 8.45 -23.79
N VAL A 370 -14.14 8.35 -22.68
CA VAL A 370 -13.40 9.48 -22.09
C VAL A 370 -11.89 9.39 -22.29
N VAL A 371 -11.33 8.19 -22.50
CA VAL A 371 -9.85 7.99 -22.55
C VAL A 371 -9.23 8.40 -23.89
N ALA A 372 -10.03 8.64 -24.94
CA ALA A 372 -9.54 8.96 -26.28
C ALA A 372 -8.82 10.32 -26.42
N ALA A 373 -8.80 11.18 -25.39
CA ALA A 373 -8.24 12.53 -25.48
C ALA A 373 -6.82 12.71 -24.89
N ALA A 374 -6.25 11.71 -24.19
CA ALA A 374 -4.99 11.90 -23.45
C ALA A 374 -3.74 11.29 -24.10
N ALA A 375 -3.87 10.55 -25.21
CA ALA A 375 -2.72 9.95 -25.91
C ALA A 375 -2.13 10.84 -27.02
N THR A 376 -2.47 12.13 -27.05
CA THR A 376 -1.95 13.08 -28.05
C THR A 376 -1.78 14.45 -27.43
N LYS A 377 -0.68 14.65 -26.68
CA LYS A 377 0.08 15.90 -26.66
C LYS A 377 1.42 15.72 -25.98
#